data_AF-A0A0F0CJQ4-F1
#
_entry.id   AF-A0A0F0CJQ4-F1
#
_cell.length_a   1.000
_cell.length_b   1.000
_cell.length_c   1.000
_cell.angle_alpha   90.00
_cell.angle_beta   90.00
_cell.angle_gamma   90.00
#
_symmetry.space_group_name_H-M   'P 1'
#
loop_
_entity.id
_entity.type
_entity.pdbx_description
1 polymer ?
#
loop_
_entity_poly.entity_id
_entity_poly.type
_entity_poly.pdbx_seq_one_letter_code
_entity_poly.pdbx_strand_id
1 'polypeptide(L)' 'MEQQVSVEKLVVEAWIERSYQKLWQAMTLSRTVPSAKVAKEVLDALMKANGDFWPKLS' A
#
# COMPACT_ATOMS: atom_id res chain seq x y z
N MET A 1 -15.51 -10.89 3.16
CA MET A 1 -15.53 -9.67 2.32
C MET A 1 -14.88 -8.48 3.02
N GLU A 2 -15.01 -8.35 4.34
CA GLU A 2 -14.46 -7.24 5.14
C GLU A 2 -12.95 -6.99 4.97
N GLN A 3 -12.13 -8.04 4.90
CA GLN A 3 -10.68 -7.87 4.71
C GLN A 3 -10.33 -7.12 3.42
N GLN A 4 -11.01 -7.42 2.30
CA GLN A 4 -10.71 -6.82 1.00
C GLN A 4 -11.12 -5.34 0.98
N VAL A 5 -12.29 -5.01 1.53
CA VAL A 5 -12.72 -3.61 1.64
C VAL A 5 -11.82 -2.81 2.59
N SER A 6 -11.27 -3.42 3.63
CA SER A 6 -10.29 -2.76 4.50
C SER A 6 -8.99 -2.43 3.76
N VAL A 7 -8.51 -3.31 2.88
CA VAL A 7 -7.35 -3.03 2.00
C VAL A 7 -7.66 -1.82 1.12
N GLU A 8 -8.79 -1.84 0.42
CA GLU A 8 -9.19 -0.79 -0.52
C GLU A 8 -9.32 0.58 0.16
N LYS A 9 -9.90 0.61 1.36
CA LYS A 9 -9.99 1.83 2.17
C LYS A 9 -8.62 2.34 2.58
N LEU A 10 -7.75 1.47 3.09
CA LEU A 10 -6.39 1.86 3.48
C LEU A 10 -5.57 2.41 2.31
N VAL A 11 -5.76 1.89 1.08
CA VAL A 11 -5.11 2.44 -0.12
C VAL A 11 -5.56 3.88 -0.38
N VAL A 12 -6.86 4.15 -0.33
CA VAL A 12 -7.39 5.50 -0.56
C VAL A 12 -6.97 6.45 0.56
N GLU A 13 -7.01 6.01 1.81
CA GLU A 13 -6.51 6.79 2.95
C GLU A 13 -5.02 7.11 2.80
N ALA A 14 -4.19 6.13 2.41
CA ALA A 14 -2.77 6.35 2.15
C ALA A 14 -2.55 7.40 1.05
N TRP A 15 -3.40 7.39 0.03
CA TRP A 15 -3.33 8.38 -1.04
C TRP A 15 -3.72 9.78 -0.55
N ILE A 16 -4.82 9.92 0.21
CA ILE A 16 -5.28 11.22 0.73
C ILE A 16 -4.29 11.80 1.72
N GLU A 17 -3.82 10.98 2.66
CA GLU A 17 -2.93 11.39 3.75
C GLU A 17 -1.45 11.38 3.38
N ARG A 18 -1.11 10.89 2.18
CA ARG A 18 0.28 10.73 1.73
C ARG A 18 1.09 9.84 2.68
N SER A 19 0.49 8.79 3.22
CA SER A 19 1.11 7.93 4.24
C SER A 19 1.69 6.66 3.63
N TYR A 20 3.02 6.51 3.71
CA TYR A 20 3.69 5.27 3.33
C TYR A 20 3.22 4.11 4.22
N GLN A 21 3.09 4.36 5.52
CA GLN A 21 2.71 3.35 6.50
C GLN A 21 1.33 2.75 6.22
N LYS A 22 0.34 3.58 5.84
CA LYS A 22 -1.00 3.10 5.49
C LYS A 22 -1.01 2.25 4.23
N LEU A 23 -0.21 2.62 3.22
CA LEU A 23 -0.11 1.82 2.00
C LEU A 23 0.58 0.48 2.27
N TRP A 24 1.59 0.46 3.15
CA TRP A 24 2.23 -0.77 3.60
C TRP A 24 1.27 -1.67 4.39
N GLN A 25 0.43 -1.09 5.26
CA GLN A 25 -0.63 -1.82 5.96
C GLN A 25 -1.64 -2.44 4.98
N ALA A 26 -2.07 -1.67 3.97
CA ALA A 26 -2.96 -2.18 2.92
C ALA A 26 -2.35 -3.39 2.19
N MET A 27 -1.08 -3.26 1.77
CA MET A 27 -0.35 -4.34 1.09
C MET A 27 -0.18 -5.56 1.99
N THR A 28 0.09 -5.36 3.28
CA THR A 28 0.25 -6.46 4.26
C THR A 28 -1.07 -7.17 4.54
N LEU A 29 -2.20 -6.46 4.49
CA LEU A 29 -3.52 -7.02 4.75
C LEU A 29 -4.09 -7.78 3.54
N SER A 30 -3.54 -7.58 2.34
CA SER A 30 -3.98 -8.25 1.12
C SER A 30 -3.78 -9.77 1.19
N ARG A 31 -4.80 -10.53 0.76
CA ARG A 31 -4.74 -12.01 0.70
C ARG A 31 -3.68 -12.56 -0.26
N THR A 32 -3.24 -11.75 -1.22
CA THR A 32 -2.24 -12.16 -2.22
C THR A 32 -0.82 -11.93 -1.75
N VAL A 33 -0.61 -11.23 -0.64
CA VAL A 33 0.71 -10.86 -0.14
C VAL A 33 1.02 -11.71 1.10
N PRO A 34 2.07 -12.56 1.06
CA PRO A 34 2.27 -13.59 2.08
C PRO A 34 2.89 -13.09 3.39
N SER A 35 3.49 -11.89 3.41
CA SER A 35 4.10 -11.33 4.61
C SER A 35 4.32 -9.83 4.52
N ALA A 36 4.48 -9.16 5.67
CA ALA A 36 4.82 -7.75 5.75
C ALA A 36 6.17 -7.41 5.08
N LYS A 37 7.12 -8.36 5.09
CA LYS A 37 8.41 -8.21 4.41
C LYS A 37 8.22 -8.13 2.89
N VAL A 38 7.50 -9.08 2.30
CA VAL A 38 7.18 -9.09 0.87
C VAL A 38 6.33 -7.87 0.50
N ALA A 39 5.39 -7.47 1.36
CA ALA A 39 4.60 -6.25 1.16
C ALA A 39 5.47 -5.00 1.01
N LYS A 40 6.52 -4.87 1.84
CA LYS A 40 7.46 -3.76 1.79
C LYS A 40 8.29 -3.79 0.51
N GLU A 41 8.86 -4.93 0.17
CA GLU A 41 9.67 -5.11 -1.05
C GLU A 41 8.87 -4.75 -2.32
N VAL A 42 7.61 -5.20 -2.40
CA VAL A 42 6.71 -4.87 -3.52
C VAL A 42 6.34 -3.39 -3.51
N LEU A 43 6.02 -2.81 -2.36
CA LEU A 43 5.67 -1.39 -2.26
C LEU A 43 6.82 -0.48 -2.71
N ASP A 44 8.04 -0.75 -2.24
CA ASP A 44 9.24 -0.01 -2.64
C ASP A 44 9.47 -0.09 -4.16
N ALA A 45 9.27 -1.28 -4.75
CA ALA A 45 9.36 -1.46 -6.20
C ALA A 45 8.27 -0.68 -6.97
N LEU A 46 7.03 -0.70 -6.47
CA LEU A 46 5.92 0.05 -7.07
C LEU A 46 6.14 1.56 -6.98
N MET A 47 6.65 2.07 -5.86
CA MET A 47 6.97 3.49 -5.71
C MET A 47 8.04 3.95 -6.72
N LYS A 48 9.06 3.12 -6.93
CA LYS A 48 10.09 3.41 -7.94
C LYS A 48 9.51 3.43 -9.36
N ALA A 49 8.60 2.51 -9.66
CA ALA A 49 7.99 2.40 -10.99
C ALA A 49 6.93 3.48 -11.26
N ASN A 50 6.25 3.98 -10.23
CA ASN A 50 5.09 4.88 -10.36
C ASN A 50 5.37 6.31 -9.87
N GLY A 51 6.62 6.69 -9.60
CA GLY A 51 6.97 7.97 -8.97
C GLY A 51 6.41 9.22 -9.66
N ASP A 52 6.20 9.18 -10.99
CA ASP A 52 5.62 10.29 -11.75
C ASP A 52 4.09 10.35 -11.68
N PHE A 53 3.44 9.25 -11.28
CA PHE A 53 1.98 9.10 -11.23
C PHE A 53 1.43 9.13 -9.81
N TRP A 54 2.23 8.62 -8.86
CA TRP A 54 1.85 8.54 -7.46
C TRP A 54 2.25 9.80 -6.72
N PRO A 55 1.47 10.17 -5.70
CA PRO A 55 1.91 11.23 -4.84
C PRO A 55 3.13 10.82 -4.02
N LYS A 56 3.92 11.80 -3.59
CA LYS A 56 5.00 11.56 -2.63
C LYS A 56 4.39 11.10 -1.31
N LEU A 57 4.80 9.92 -0.85
CA LEU A 57 4.41 9.36 0.44
C LEU A 57 5.49 9.67 1.47
N SER A 58 5.07 9.97 2.70
CA SER A 58 5.90 10.19 3.89
C SER A 58 5.61 9.20 5.01
#